data_AF-C7GK78-F1
#
_entry.id   AF-C7GK78-F1
#
_cell.length_a   1.000
_cell.length_b   1.000
_cell.length_c   1.000
_cell.angle_alpha   90.00
_cell.angle_beta   90.00
_cell.angle_gamma   90.00
#
_symmetry.space_group_name_H-M   'P 1'
#
loop_
_entity.id
_entity.type
_entity.pdbx_description
1 polymer ?
#
loop_
_entity_poly.entity_id
_entity_poly.type
_entity_poly.pdbx_seq_one_letter_code
_entity_poly.pdbx_strand_id
1 'polypeptide(L)'
;MTRTNKWTEREGKADPKYFSHTGNYGESPNHIKKQGSGKGNWGKPGDEIDDLIDSGEIPPVFKKDRRGSNLQSHEQKFENVQKE
;
A
#
# COMPACT_ATOMS: atom_id res chain seq x y z
N MET A 1 33.63 38.77 -20.64
CA MET A 1 34.21 38.78 -19.29
C MET A 1 33.21 38.12 -18.36
N THR A 2 33.43 36.85 -17.99
CA THR A 2 32.50 36.07 -17.14
C THR A 2 32.87 36.26 -15.67
N ARG A 3 31.89 36.62 -14.84
CA ARG A 3 32.07 36.85 -13.40
C ARG A 3 32.33 35.51 -12.71
N THR A 4 33.42 35.40 -11.95
CA THR A 4 33.70 34.24 -11.11
C THR A 4 33.16 34.49 -9.70
N ASN A 5 32.36 33.55 -9.19
CA ASN A 5 31.80 33.64 -7.85
C ASN A 5 32.83 33.17 -6.82
N LYS A 6 32.95 33.88 -5.71
CA LYS A 6 33.87 33.55 -4.61
C LYS A 6 33.37 32.31 -3.85
N TRP A 7 34.30 31.40 -3.55
CA TRP A 7 34.06 30.16 -2.80
C TRP A 7 33.62 30.37 -1.33
N THR A 8 33.69 31.60 -0.81
CA THR A 8 33.39 31.93 0.59
C THR A 8 31.91 32.18 0.88
N GLU A 9 31.08 32.38 -0.14
CA GLU A 9 29.63 32.55 0.03
C GLU A 9 28.95 31.19 -0.09
N ARG A 10 28.65 30.56 1.06
CA ARG A 10 27.72 29.43 1.12
C ARG A 10 26.29 29.95 0.98
N GLU A 11 25.97 30.58 -0.15
CA GLU A 11 24.57 30.68 -0.57
C GLU A 11 24.04 29.26 -0.68
N GLY A 12 22.82 29.02 -0.16
CA GLY A 12 22.18 27.72 -0.06
C GLY A 12 22.35 26.95 -1.37
N LYS A 13 23.30 26.01 -1.36
CA LYS A 13 23.72 25.29 -2.55
C LYS A 13 22.47 24.61 -3.10
N ALA A 14 22.08 24.92 -4.33
CA ALA A 14 20.91 24.31 -4.95
C ALA A 14 21.05 22.79 -4.87
N ASP A 15 20.05 22.12 -4.30
CA ASP A 15 20.09 20.68 -4.13
C ASP A 15 20.28 19.99 -5.49
N PRO A 16 21.21 19.03 -5.60
CA PRO A 16 21.49 18.38 -6.87
C PRO A 16 20.23 17.66 -7.36
N LYS A 17 19.65 18.15 -8.46
CA LYS A 17 18.35 17.75 -9.02
C LYS A 17 18.18 16.24 -9.24
N TYR A 18 19.28 15.50 -9.44
CA TYR A 18 19.27 14.09 -9.81
C TYR A 18 19.75 13.13 -8.73
N PHE A 19 20.27 13.62 -7.60
CA PHE A 19 20.92 12.78 -6.59
C PHE A 19 20.50 13.06 -5.15
N SER A 20 19.60 14.02 -4.93
CA SER A 20 19.18 14.43 -3.58
C SER A 20 17.93 13.71 -3.07
N HIS A 21 17.09 13.19 -3.96
CA HIS A 21 15.79 12.60 -3.59
C HIS A 21 15.63 11.20 -4.17
N THR A 22 15.46 10.21 -3.30
CA THR A 22 14.99 8.87 -3.67
C THR A 22 13.47 8.88 -3.66
N GLY A 23 12.82 9.22 -4.78
CA GLY A 23 11.36 9.22 -4.91
C GLY A 23 10.78 10.53 -5.45
N ASN A 24 9.45 10.65 -5.39
CA ASN A 24 8.75 11.86 -5.82
C ASN A 24 8.93 13.00 -4.80
N TYR A 25 8.66 14.24 -5.23
CA TYR A 25 8.68 15.39 -4.34
C TYR A 25 7.69 15.20 -3.17
N GLY A 26 8.18 15.35 -1.94
CA GLY A 26 7.39 15.16 -0.70
C GLY A 26 7.30 13.72 -0.20
N GLU A 27 7.91 12.76 -0.88
CA GLU A 27 7.97 11.37 -0.43
C GLU A 27 9.11 11.18 0.58
N SER A 28 8.84 10.43 1.66
CA SER A 28 9.87 10.14 2.65
C SER A 28 10.96 9.27 2.02
N PRO A 29 12.27 9.60 2.19
CA PRO A 29 13.37 8.79 1.65
C PRO A 29 13.35 7.34 2.15
N ASN A 30 12.79 7.12 3.33
CA ASN A 30 12.68 5.81 3.97
C ASN A 30 11.34 5.11 3.69
N HIS A 31 10.54 5.62 2.75
CA HIS A 31 9.26 5.02 2.42
C HIS A 31 9.44 3.69 1.67
N ILE A 32 8.71 2.68 2.09
CA ILE A 32 8.67 1.37 1.43
C ILE A 32 7.61 1.42 0.34
N LYS A 33 7.96 1.01 -0.89
CA LYS A 33 7.05 0.96 -2.05
C LYS A 33 5.69 0.34 -1.68
N LYS A 34 4.60 1.08 -1.95
CA LYS A 34 3.22 0.64 -1.66
C LYS A 34 3.00 0.24 -0.18
N GLN A 35 3.80 0.79 0.74
CA GLN A 35 3.76 0.46 2.15
C GLN A 35 3.92 -1.05 2.44
N GLY A 36 4.74 -1.76 1.66
CA GLY A 36 4.97 -3.20 1.84
C GLY A 36 3.93 -4.12 1.19
N SER A 37 2.84 -3.60 0.61
CA SER A 37 1.81 -4.43 -0.03
C SER A 37 2.18 -4.88 -1.45
N GLY A 38 1.66 -6.04 -1.86
CA GLY A 38 1.65 -6.53 -3.23
C GLY A 38 2.62 -7.67 -3.50
N LYS A 39 2.42 -8.35 -4.64
CA LYS A 39 3.21 -9.52 -5.04
C LYS A 39 4.69 -9.15 -5.20
N GLY A 40 5.56 -9.83 -4.46
CA GLY A 40 7.01 -9.58 -4.44
C GLY A 40 7.51 -8.69 -3.29
N ASN A 41 6.60 -8.18 -2.45
CA ASN A 41 6.94 -7.58 -1.16
C ASN A 41 6.66 -8.58 -0.02
N TRP A 42 7.22 -8.31 1.15
CA TRP A 42 7.08 -9.13 2.37
C TRP A 42 5.77 -8.90 3.12
N GLY A 43 4.87 -8.05 2.62
CA GLY A 43 3.63 -7.69 3.30
C GLY A 43 3.76 -6.47 4.20
N LYS A 44 2.66 -6.10 4.83
CA LYS A 44 2.60 -5.11 5.91
C LYS A 44 2.76 -5.79 7.27
N PRO A 45 3.22 -5.04 8.29
CA PRO A 45 3.10 -5.51 9.67
C PRO A 45 1.64 -5.84 9.99
N GLY A 46 1.37 -7.08 10.37
CA GLY A 46 0.05 -7.63 10.63
C GLY A 46 -0.49 -8.55 9.53
N ASP A 47 0.01 -8.44 8.28
CA ASP A 47 -0.38 -9.36 7.20
C ASP A 47 0.13 -10.78 7.48
N GLU A 48 1.19 -10.94 8.28
CA GLU A 48 1.74 -12.24 8.66
C GLU A 48 0.73 -13.09 9.44
N ILE A 49 -0.21 -12.45 10.16
CA ILE A 49 -1.27 -13.17 10.89
C ILE A 49 -2.24 -13.80 9.90
N ASP A 50 -2.61 -13.08 8.85
CA ASP A 50 -3.51 -13.61 7.81
C ASP A 50 -2.82 -14.77 7.05
N ASP A 51 -1.52 -14.66 6.75
CA ASP A 51 -0.74 -15.74 6.13
C ASP A 51 -0.68 -17.01 7.02
N LEU A 52 -0.53 -16.84 8.35
CA LEU A 52 -0.54 -17.93 9.33
C LEU A 52 -1.91 -18.58 9.53
N ILE A 53 -2.98 -17.80 9.34
CA ILE A 53 -4.35 -18.33 9.32
C ILE A 53 -4.58 -19.13 8.04
N ASP A 54 -4.13 -18.60 6.89
CA ASP A 54 -4.26 -19.25 5.58
C ASP A 54 -3.43 -20.55 5.49
N SER A 55 -2.27 -20.60 6.15
CA SER A 55 -1.45 -21.81 6.26
C SER A 55 -2.04 -22.86 7.21
N GLY A 56 -3.02 -22.48 8.04
CA GLY A 56 -3.64 -23.34 9.04
C GLY A 56 -2.82 -23.55 10.30
N GLU A 57 -1.73 -22.80 10.49
CA GLU A 57 -0.88 -22.88 11.69
C GLU A 57 -1.57 -22.25 12.92
N ILE A 58 -2.38 -21.20 12.71
CA ILE A 58 -3.13 -20.52 13.76
C ILE A 58 -4.63 -20.56 13.45
N PRO A 59 -5.50 -20.90 14.41
CA PRO A 59 -6.95 -20.83 14.20
C PRO A 59 -7.39 -19.38 13.97
N PRO A 60 -8.42 -19.14 13.13
CA PRO A 60 -8.88 -17.79 12.82
C PRO A 60 -9.32 -17.07 14.10
N VAL A 61 -8.64 -15.96 14.41
CA VAL A 61 -8.81 -15.19 15.66
C VAL A 61 -10.23 -14.64 15.80
N PHE A 62 -10.89 -14.37 14.68
CA PHE A 62 -12.30 -14.03 14.63
C PHE A 62 -13.01 -15.03 13.73
N LYS A 63 -14.24 -15.44 14.11
CA LYS A 63 -15.16 -16.20 13.25
C LYS A 63 -15.52 -15.36 12.02
N LYS A 64 -14.59 -15.24 11.08
CA LYS A 64 -14.70 -14.48 9.84
C LYS A 64 -15.34 -15.36 8.77
N ASP A 65 -16.35 -16.14 9.14
CA ASP A 65 -17.33 -16.56 8.16
C ASP A 65 -18.02 -15.28 7.72
N ARG A 66 -17.54 -14.69 6.62
CA ARG A 66 -18.28 -13.65 5.91
C ARG A 66 -19.54 -14.33 5.41
N ARG A 67 -20.59 -14.38 6.25
CA ARG A 67 -21.92 -14.79 5.83
C ARG A 67 -22.29 -13.89 4.67
N GLY A 68 -22.37 -14.47 3.47
CA GLY A 68 -22.84 -13.79 2.28
C GLY A 68 -24.34 -13.54 2.39
N SER A 69 -24.77 -12.67 3.32
CA SER A 69 -26.17 -12.31 3.53
C SER A 69 -26.82 -11.74 2.26
N ASN A 70 -26.01 -11.27 1.31
CA ASN A 70 -26.49 -10.71 0.06
C ASN A 70 -26.79 -11.77 -1.01
N LEU A 71 -26.13 -12.95 -1.01
CA LEU A 71 -26.38 -13.95 -2.05
C LEU A 71 -27.79 -14.52 -1.96
N GLN A 72 -28.22 -14.91 -0.76
CA GLN A 72 -29.54 -15.53 -0.54
C GLN A 72 -30.70 -14.56 -0.82
N SER A 73 -30.53 -13.27 -0.50
CA SER A 73 -31.54 -12.24 -0.79
C SER A 73 -31.65 -11.95 -2.30
N HIS A 74 -30.54 -12.04 -3.05
CA HIS A 74 -30.56 -11.86 -4.50
C HIS A 74 -31.21 -13.05 -5.21
N GLU A 75 -30.92 -14.28 -4.79
CA GLU A 75 -31.55 -15.50 -5.34
C GLU A 75 -33.08 -15.47 -5.20
N GLN A 76 -33.60 -15.13 -4.02
CA GLN A 76 -35.05 -15.00 -3.80
C GLN A 76 -35.68 -13.91 -4.68
N LYS A 77 -34.96 -12.79 -4.88
CA LYS A 77 -35.43 -11.72 -5.76
C LYS A 77 -35.49 -12.15 -7.22
N PHE A 78 -34.50 -12.91 -7.70
CA PHE A 78 -34.51 -13.48 -9.05
C PHE A 78 -35.62 -14.51 -9.23
N GLU A 79 -35.84 -15.39 -8.26
CA GLU A 79 -36.94 -16.36 -8.31
C GLU A 79 -38.31 -15.68 -8.42
N ASN A 80 -38.54 -14.60 -7.67
CA ASN A 80 -39.82 -13.89 -7.69
C ASN A 80 -40.06 -13.21 -9.04
N VAL A 81 -39.02 -12.61 -9.64
CA VAL A 81 -39.11 -11.98 -10.98
C VAL A 81 -39.34 -13.00 -12.09
N GLN A 82 -38.87 -14.24 -11.92
CA GLN A 82 -39.05 -15.32 -12.91
C GLN A 82 -40.42 -16.01 -12.84
N LYS A 83 -41.16 -15.83 -11.74
CA LYS A 83 -42.49 -16.43 -11.52
C LYS A 83 -43.64 -15.52 -11.97
N GLU A 84 -43.38 -14.24 -12.24
CA GLU A 84 -44.29 -13.29 -12.91
C GLU A 84 -44.20 -13.42 -14.44
#